data_AF-B9TN18-F1
#
_entry.id   AF-B9TN18-F1
#
_cell.length_a   1.000
_cell.length_b   1.000
_cell.length_c   1.000
_cell.angle_alpha   90.00
_cell.angle_beta   90.00
_cell.angle_gamma   90.00
#
_symmetry.space_group_name_H-M   'P 1'
#
loop_
_entity.id
_entity.type
_entity.pdbx_description
1 polymer ?
#
loop_
_entity_poly.entity_id
_entity_poly.type
_entity_poly.pdbx_seq_one_letter_code
_entity_poly.pdbx_strand_id
1 'polypeptide(L)'
;MTGPKLEIPHEDWVASFQPIPISPEKRGTSKQLIGVIEGRAGMVDSWSPIRDSLKDKGQRYGELKLPLLVAVNFSAFNLSPIDEMQALYGQEQFHFAIDGDGQPDFSRAANGLWVGPKGPQGTRVSGAWLFPDLTFFSLARRKCTLYFNPWAAYPLPEILAQLPHAKANEEMTIERGGTITFAEVFKVSNDWPG
;
A
#
# COMPACT_ATOMS: atom_id res chain seq x y z
N MET A 1 -20.80 -17.22 -25.64
CA MET A 1 -19.90 -17.65 -26.74
C MET A 1 -18.47 -17.46 -26.28
N THR A 2 -17.73 -18.55 -26.12
CA THR A 2 -16.29 -18.55 -25.79
C THR A 2 -15.49 -18.20 -27.04
N GLY A 3 -14.54 -17.27 -26.92
CA GLY A 3 -13.63 -16.90 -28.01
C GLY A 3 -12.58 -17.99 -28.29
N PRO A 4 -11.90 -17.94 -29.46
CA PRO A 4 -10.90 -18.93 -29.85
C PRO A 4 -9.76 -18.97 -28.84
N LYS A 5 -9.39 -20.17 -28.38
CA LYS A 5 -8.29 -20.39 -27.45
C LYS A 5 -7.05 -20.79 -28.25
N LEU A 6 -5.92 -20.12 -28.00
CA LEU A 6 -4.60 -20.48 -28.53
C LEU A 6 -3.76 -21.02 -27.39
N GLU A 7 -3.16 -22.19 -27.57
CA GLU A 7 -2.24 -22.80 -26.60
C GLU A 7 -0.85 -22.96 -27.21
N ILE A 8 0.17 -22.53 -26.48
CA ILE A 8 1.57 -22.59 -26.90
C ILE A 8 2.33 -23.39 -25.83
N PRO A 9 2.62 -24.68 -26.08
CA PRO A 9 3.46 -25.47 -25.19
C PRO A 9 4.93 -25.07 -25.32
N HIS A 10 5.66 -25.06 -24.21
CA HIS A 10 7.11 -24.93 -24.14
C HIS A 10 7.65 -25.72 -22.94
N GLU A 11 8.48 -26.74 -23.21
CA GLU A 11 8.99 -27.66 -22.18
C GLU A 11 7.85 -28.20 -21.29
N ASP A 12 7.91 -27.95 -19.99
CA ASP A 12 6.94 -28.46 -19.00
C ASP A 12 5.77 -27.50 -18.75
N TRP A 13 5.58 -26.45 -19.56
CA TRP A 13 4.47 -25.51 -19.40
C TRP A 13 3.74 -25.20 -20.70
N VAL A 14 2.48 -24.77 -20.57
CA VAL A 14 1.62 -24.38 -21.70
C VAL A 14 1.08 -22.98 -21.45
N ALA A 15 1.42 -22.03 -22.33
CA ALA A 15 0.81 -20.72 -22.36
C ALA A 15 -0.57 -20.82 -23.02
N SER A 16 -1.62 -20.23 -22.43
CA SER A 16 -2.93 -20.16 -23.09
C SER A 16 -3.41 -18.72 -23.25
N PHE A 17 -3.91 -18.41 -24.43
CA PHE A 17 -4.45 -17.11 -24.79
C PHE A 17 -5.91 -17.29 -25.18
N GLN A 18 -6.80 -16.55 -24.53
CA GLN A 18 -8.22 -16.54 -24.88
C GLN A 18 -8.74 -15.10 -24.87
N PRO A 19 -9.38 -14.63 -25.95
CA PRO A 19 -10.01 -13.33 -25.93
C PRO A 19 -11.28 -13.39 -25.09
N ILE A 20 -11.46 -12.41 -24.21
CA ILE A 20 -12.70 -12.21 -23.46
C ILE A 20 -13.57 -11.26 -24.29
N PRO A 21 -14.66 -11.73 -24.92
CA PRO A 21 -15.48 -10.89 -25.77
C PRO A 21 -16.22 -9.83 -24.95
N ILE A 22 -16.18 -8.60 -25.42
CA ILE A 22 -17.00 -7.50 -24.87
C ILE A 22 -18.49 -7.84 -25.13
N SER A 23 -19.34 -7.56 -24.14
CA SER A 23 -20.79 -7.77 -24.24
C SER A 23 -21.35 -7.05 -25.47
N PRO A 24 -22.37 -7.59 -26.16
CA PRO A 24 -22.87 -7.04 -27.42
C PRO A 24 -23.22 -5.55 -27.35
N GLU A 25 -23.79 -5.11 -26.22
CA GLU A 25 -24.22 -3.74 -25.95
C GLU A 25 -23.05 -2.74 -25.79
N LYS A 26 -21.85 -3.22 -25.44
CA LYS A 26 -20.67 -2.39 -25.19
C LYS A 26 -19.66 -2.40 -26.35
N ARG A 27 -19.99 -3.07 -27.46
CA ARG A 27 -19.15 -3.09 -28.66
C ARG A 27 -19.22 -1.73 -29.36
N GLY A 28 -18.08 -1.21 -29.79
CA GLY A 28 -17.97 0.09 -30.48
C GLY A 28 -17.98 1.32 -29.57
N THR A 29 -18.24 1.17 -28.26
CA THR A 29 -18.26 2.28 -27.28
C THR A 29 -17.08 2.26 -26.30
N SER A 30 -16.40 1.13 -26.12
CA SER A 30 -15.25 1.01 -25.22
C SER A 30 -13.93 1.44 -25.87
N LYS A 31 -13.19 2.37 -25.24
CA LYS A 31 -11.86 2.86 -25.68
C LYS A 31 -10.68 2.08 -25.08
N GLN A 32 -10.90 1.19 -24.11
CA GLN A 32 -9.85 0.41 -23.46
C GLN A 32 -9.98 -1.07 -23.85
N LEU A 33 -9.02 -1.57 -24.63
CA LEU A 33 -8.92 -2.94 -25.14
C LEU A 33 -7.78 -3.75 -24.51
N ILE A 34 -7.15 -3.24 -23.44
CA ILE A 34 -6.10 -3.95 -22.70
C ILE A 34 -6.73 -4.57 -21.44
N GLY A 35 -6.79 -5.89 -21.39
CA GLY A 35 -7.25 -6.64 -20.22
C GLY A 35 -6.15 -6.76 -19.17
N VAL A 36 -6.49 -6.46 -17.91
CA VAL A 36 -5.69 -6.82 -16.74
C VAL A 36 -6.18 -8.18 -16.25
N ILE A 37 -5.30 -9.18 -16.21
CA ILE A 37 -5.58 -10.48 -15.58
C ILE A 37 -4.95 -10.45 -14.19
N GLU A 38 -5.74 -10.00 -13.21
CA GLU A 38 -5.85 -10.56 -11.86
C GLU A 38 -6.78 -9.64 -11.06
N GLY A 39 -8.00 -10.10 -10.85
CA GLY A 39 -8.97 -9.36 -10.05
C GLY A 39 -10.17 -10.23 -9.80
N ARG A 40 -10.20 -10.90 -8.64
CA ARG A 40 -11.49 -11.30 -8.08
C ARG A 40 -12.30 -10.02 -7.92
N ALA A 41 -13.40 -9.91 -8.67
CA ALA A 41 -14.35 -8.82 -8.54
C ALA A 41 -15.03 -8.93 -7.18
N GLY A 42 -14.45 -8.30 -6.18
CA GLY A 42 -15.07 -7.96 -4.91
C GLY A 42 -14.87 -6.46 -4.67
N MET A 43 -15.59 -5.91 -3.68
CA MET A 43 -15.18 -4.66 -3.05
C MET A 43 -13.85 -4.97 -2.34
N VAL A 44 -12.74 -4.83 -3.06
CA VAL A 44 -11.40 -5.00 -2.49
C VAL A 44 -10.99 -3.64 -1.98
N ASP A 45 -10.95 -3.49 -0.66
CA ASP A 45 -10.34 -2.33 -0.03
C ASP A 45 -8.81 -2.44 -0.17
N SER A 46 -8.18 -1.41 -0.73
CA SER A 46 -6.74 -1.44 -1.05
C SER A 46 -5.85 -1.45 0.20
N TRP A 47 -6.39 -1.08 1.37
CA TRP A 47 -5.65 -0.93 2.62
C TRP A 47 -5.56 -2.23 3.44
N SER A 48 -6.58 -3.10 3.44
CA SER A 48 -6.57 -4.34 4.23
C SER A 48 -5.43 -5.29 3.85
N PRO A 49 -5.13 -5.54 2.56
CA PRO A 49 -3.98 -6.36 2.17
C PRO A 49 -2.64 -5.81 2.67
N ILE A 50 -2.48 -4.48 2.75
CA ILE A 50 -1.26 -3.84 3.27
C ILE A 50 -1.14 -4.10 4.77
N ARG A 51 -2.21 -3.84 5.53
CA ARG A 51 -2.28 -4.09 6.97
C ARG A 51 -1.94 -5.55 7.27
N ASP A 52 -2.57 -6.48 6.56
CA ASP A 52 -2.42 -7.90 6.81
C ASP A 52 -1.01 -8.38 6.46
N SER A 53 -0.43 -7.92 5.35
CA SER A 53 0.97 -8.21 5.00
C SER A 53 1.96 -7.72 6.07
N LEU A 54 1.75 -6.50 6.59
CA LEU A 54 2.59 -5.96 7.66
C LEU A 54 2.43 -6.74 8.96
N LYS A 55 1.19 -7.11 9.32
CA LYS A 55 0.88 -7.89 10.52
C LYS A 55 1.51 -9.28 10.46
N ASP A 56 1.36 -9.99 9.36
CA ASP A 56 1.90 -11.32 9.16
C ASP A 56 3.44 -11.32 9.23
N LYS A 57 4.09 -10.35 8.56
CA LYS A 57 5.54 -10.18 8.64
C LYS A 57 6.00 -9.79 10.03
N GLY A 58 5.26 -8.93 10.74
CA GLY A 58 5.55 -8.53 12.12
C GLY A 58 5.52 -9.70 13.11
N GLN A 59 4.71 -10.71 12.84
CA GLN A 59 4.58 -11.90 13.71
C GLN A 59 5.63 -12.99 13.39
N ARG A 60 6.12 -13.05 12.15
CA ARG A 60 6.96 -14.14 11.64
C ARG A 60 8.33 -14.31 12.33
N TYR A 61 8.90 -13.25 12.90
CA TYR A 61 10.28 -13.26 13.39
C TYR A 61 10.45 -13.56 14.88
N GLY A 62 9.38 -13.96 15.59
CA GLY A 62 9.45 -14.19 17.04
C GLY A 62 9.84 -12.93 17.83
N GLU A 63 10.42 -13.09 19.01
CA GLU A 63 10.86 -11.95 19.82
C GLU A 63 12.15 -11.34 19.26
N LEU A 64 12.02 -10.14 18.69
CA LEU A 64 13.15 -9.32 18.26
C LEU A 64 13.46 -8.28 19.33
N LYS A 65 14.74 -8.15 19.68
CA LYS A 65 15.27 -7.09 20.56
C LYS A 65 15.88 -5.93 19.77
N LEU A 66 15.44 -5.77 18.51
CA LEU A 66 15.92 -4.77 17.57
C LEU A 66 14.73 -4.17 16.81
N PRO A 67 14.84 -2.94 16.28
CA PRO A 67 13.79 -2.34 15.47
C PRO A 67 13.48 -3.18 14.24
N LEU A 68 12.19 -3.44 14.00
CA LEU A 68 11.72 -4.16 12.82
C LEU A 68 11.11 -3.18 11.82
N LEU A 69 11.82 -2.95 10.72
CA LEU A 69 11.30 -2.24 9.56
C LEU A 69 10.75 -3.24 8.53
N VAL A 70 9.47 -3.14 8.21
CA VAL A 70 8.83 -3.99 7.20
C VAL A 70 8.67 -3.22 5.90
N ALA A 71 9.38 -3.63 4.85
CA ALA A 71 9.20 -3.11 3.50
C ALA A 71 8.13 -3.90 2.74
N VAL A 72 7.17 -3.18 2.15
CA VAL A 72 6.08 -3.76 1.36
C VAL A 72 5.99 -3.03 0.03
N ASN A 73 6.21 -3.78 -1.04
CA ASN A 73 5.84 -3.38 -2.39
C ASN A 73 4.44 -3.90 -2.68
N PHE A 74 3.56 -3.03 -3.15
CA PHE A 74 2.19 -3.39 -3.50
C PHE A 74 1.89 -2.97 -4.94
N SER A 75 1.19 -3.86 -5.64
CA SER A 75 0.60 -3.56 -6.95
C SER A 75 -0.87 -3.26 -6.73
N ALA A 76 -1.24 -1.98 -6.75
CA ALA A 76 -2.63 -1.58 -6.84
C ALA A 76 -2.75 -0.40 -7.79
N PHE A 77 -3.70 -0.47 -8.71
CA PHE A 77 -4.15 0.67 -9.48
C PHE A 77 -4.68 1.72 -8.49
N ASN A 78 -3.91 2.78 -8.23
CA ASN A 78 -4.26 3.94 -7.41
C ASN A 78 -4.19 3.75 -5.88
N LEU A 79 -3.13 3.13 -5.36
CA LEU A 79 -2.85 3.23 -3.93
C LEU A 79 -2.47 4.68 -3.56
N SER A 80 -3.27 5.28 -2.71
CA SER A 80 -3.13 6.67 -2.28
C SER A 80 -2.48 6.75 -0.90
N PRO A 81 -1.93 7.92 -0.51
CA PRO A 81 -1.50 8.15 0.87
C PRO A 81 -2.62 7.90 1.89
N ILE A 82 -3.89 7.99 1.47
CA ILE A 82 -5.04 7.66 2.32
C ILE A 82 -5.06 6.16 2.62
N ASP A 83 -4.87 5.29 1.64
CA ASP A 83 -4.87 3.82 1.85
C ASP A 83 -3.72 3.39 2.78
N GLU A 84 -2.54 4.01 2.63
CA GLU A 84 -1.41 3.83 3.54
C GLU A 84 -1.79 4.20 4.98
N MET A 85 -2.44 5.35 5.15
CA MET A 85 -2.93 5.84 6.43
C MET A 85 -4.00 4.95 7.04
N GLN A 86 -4.95 4.47 6.24
CA GLN A 86 -6.00 3.55 6.69
C GLN A 86 -5.41 2.21 7.14
N ALA A 87 -4.41 1.68 6.42
CA ALA A 87 -3.73 0.44 6.80
C ALA A 87 -3.01 0.54 8.15
N LEU A 88 -2.36 1.67 8.40
CA LEU A 88 -1.53 1.86 9.59
C LEU A 88 -2.34 2.32 10.81
N TYR A 89 -3.21 3.31 10.63
CA TYR A 89 -3.88 4.02 11.72
C TYR A 89 -5.39 3.82 11.76
N GLY A 90 -5.95 3.15 10.75
CA GLY A 90 -7.37 2.86 10.66
C GLY A 90 -8.14 3.84 9.77
N GLN A 91 -9.32 3.40 9.36
CA GLN A 91 -10.15 4.07 8.37
C GLN A 91 -10.65 5.43 8.85
N GLU A 92 -10.71 6.42 7.97
CA GLU A 92 -11.30 7.72 8.27
C GLU A 92 -12.82 7.58 8.46
N GLN A 93 -13.34 8.21 9.50
CA GLN A 93 -14.76 8.22 9.83
C GLN A 93 -15.21 9.66 10.05
N PHE A 94 -16.29 10.03 9.37
CA PHE A 94 -16.97 11.31 9.56
C PHE A 94 -18.31 11.05 10.24
N HIS A 95 -18.51 11.63 11.42
CA HIS A 95 -19.76 11.59 12.13
C HIS A 95 -20.56 12.86 11.80
N PHE A 96 -21.75 12.65 11.24
CA PHE A 96 -22.68 13.73 10.93
C PHE A 96 -23.81 13.71 11.96
N ALA A 97 -24.09 14.85 12.58
CA ALA A 97 -25.23 14.99 13.48
C ALA A 97 -26.54 14.84 12.69
N ILE A 98 -27.45 13.98 13.16
CA ILE A 98 -28.72 13.69 12.47
C ILE A 98 -29.69 14.89 12.56
N ASP A 99 -29.56 15.73 13.60
CA ASP A 99 -30.53 16.78 13.93
C ASP A 99 -30.11 18.21 13.53
N GLY A 100 -29.06 18.37 12.69
CA GLY A 100 -28.73 19.63 12.03
C GLY A 100 -27.64 20.50 12.68
N ASP A 101 -26.93 21.24 11.82
CA ASP A 101 -25.93 22.30 12.04
C ASP A 101 -24.63 21.96 12.82
N GLY A 102 -24.40 20.70 13.17
CA GLY A 102 -23.11 20.25 13.69
C GLY A 102 -22.03 20.18 12.61
N GLN A 103 -20.84 20.73 12.88
CA GLN A 103 -19.65 20.44 12.07
C GLN A 103 -19.40 18.92 12.06
N PRO A 104 -19.07 18.30 10.91
CA PRO A 104 -18.71 16.89 10.87
C PRO A 104 -17.57 16.61 11.83
N ASP A 105 -17.77 15.66 12.75
CA ASP A 105 -16.71 15.23 13.65
C ASP A 105 -15.85 14.18 12.95
N PHE A 106 -14.54 14.39 12.95
CA PHE A 106 -13.59 13.51 12.29
C PHE A 106 -12.97 12.57 13.31
N SER A 107 -12.98 11.28 13.00
CA SER A 107 -12.32 10.26 13.80
C SER A 107 -11.71 9.19 12.90
N ARG A 108 -10.96 8.25 13.50
CA ARG A 108 -10.47 7.07 12.81
C ARG A 108 -11.02 5.81 13.48
N ALA A 109 -11.45 4.87 12.65
CA ALA A 109 -11.84 3.53 13.08
C ALA A 109 -10.63 2.84 13.73
N ALA A 110 -10.87 2.10 14.81
CA ALA A 110 -9.82 1.38 15.53
C ALA A 110 -9.45 0.04 14.85
N ASN A 111 -9.19 0.07 13.53
CA ASN A 111 -8.97 -1.11 12.68
C ASN A 111 -7.66 -1.08 11.88
N GLY A 112 -6.73 -0.21 12.26
CA GLY A 112 -5.38 -0.12 11.70
C GLY A 112 -4.41 -1.12 12.32
N LEU A 113 -3.21 -1.20 11.73
CA LEU A 113 -2.12 -2.02 12.26
C LEU A 113 -1.62 -1.53 13.63
N TRP A 114 -1.51 -0.21 13.81
CA TRP A 114 -0.95 0.42 15.01
C TRP A 114 -2.01 0.99 15.94
N VAL A 115 -3.26 1.12 15.48
CA VAL A 115 -4.38 1.58 16.29
C VAL A 115 -5.49 0.53 16.24
N GLY A 116 -5.77 -0.10 17.39
CA GLY A 116 -6.78 -1.13 17.56
C GLY A 116 -7.84 -0.76 18.59
N PRO A 117 -8.85 -1.62 18.81
CA PRO A 117 -9.97 -1.31 19.72
C PRO A 117 -9.56 -1.07 21.18
N LYS A 118 -8.36 -1.50 21.56
CA LYS A 118 -7.78 -1.33 22.90
C LYS A 118 -6.74 -0.19 22.95
N GLY A 119 -6.66 0.64 21.91
CA GLY A 119 -5.66 1.68 21.74
C GLY A 119 -4.46 1.23 20.90
N PRO A 120 -3.27 1.83 21.11
CA PRO A 120 -2.07 1.50 20.38
C PRO A 120 -1.69 0.01 20.41
N GLN A 121 -1.33 -0.54 19.26
CA GLN A 121 -0.95 -1.93 19.08
C GLN A 121 0.13 -2.08 17.99
N GLY A 122 0.51 -3.32 17.63
CA GLY A 122 1.48 -3.55 16.57
C GLY A 122 2.89 -3.03 16.89
N THR A 123 3.21 -2.83 18.18
CA THR A 123 4.46 -2.21 18.69
C THR A 123 5.73 -2.97 18.30
N ARG A 124 5.60 -4.22 17.86
CA ARG A 124 6.69 -5.03 17.31
C ARG A 124 7.19 -4.54 15.95
N VAL A 125 6.33 -3.90 15.17
CA VAL A 125 6.71 -3.29 13.88
C VAL A 125 7.08 -1.84 14.15
N SER A 126 8.37 -1.54 14.06
CA SER A 126 8.93 -0.22 14.34
C SER A 126 8.64 0.79 13.24
N GLY A 127 8.46 0.31 12.01
CA GLY A 127 7.95 1.10 10.92
C GLY A 127 7.60 0.26 9.69
N ALA A 128 6.92 0.92 8.77
CA ALA A 128 6.47 0.34 7.51
C ALA A 128 7.03 1.18 6.36
N TRP A 129 7.77 0.54 5.46
CA TRP A 129 8.28 1.20 4.25
C TRP A 129 7.44 0.78 3.05
N LEU A 130 6.64 1.72 2.58
CA LEU A 130 5.60 1.48 1.60
C LEU A 130 6.05 1.94 0.21
N PHE A 131 5.94 1.02 -0.75
CA PHE A 131 6.36 1.22 -2.13
C PHE A 131 5.17 0.99 -3.07
N PRO A 132 4.69 2.04 -3.75
CA PRO A 132 3.64 1.92 -4.73
C PRO A 132 4.19 1.41 -6.04
N ASP A 133 3.98 0.13 -6.35
CA ASP A 133 4.31 -0.45 -7.65
C ASP A 133 5.78 -0.16 -8.05
N LEU A 134 6.68 -0.52 -7.13
CA LEU A 134 8.12 -0.53 -7.37
C LEU A 134 8.44 -1.69 -8.29
N THR A 135 8.94 -1.35 -9.47
CA THR A 135 9.43 -2.30 -10.46
C THR A 135 10.88 -1.97 -10.77
N PHE A 136 11.55 -2.88 -11.48
CA PHE A 136 12.89 -2.62 -12.00
C PHE A 136 12.95 -1.30 -12.79
N PHE A 137 11.93 -1.01 -13.60
CA PHE A 137 11.88 0.18 -14.46
C PHE A 137 11.52 1.47 -13.70
N SER A 138 10.84 1.37 -12.55
CA SER A 138 10.36 2.54 -11.82
C SER A 138 11.29 2.99 -10.67
N LEU A 139 12.36 2.24 -10.41
CA LEU A 139 13.28 2.38 -9.26
C LEU A 139 13.71 3.82 -8.95
N ALA A 140 14.18 4.57 -9.95
CA ALA A 140 14.72 5.92 -9.74
C ALA A 140 13.62 6.97 -9.51
N ARG A 141 12.41 6.73 -9.99
CA ARG A 141 11.34 7.73 -10.08
C ARG A 141 10.27 7.54 -9.02
N ARG A 142 10.24 6.37 -8.37
CA ARG A 142 9.13 6.00 -7.49
C ARG A 142 9.23 6.70 -6.14
N LYS A 143 8.12 7.33 -5.76
CA LYS A 143 7.95 7.92 -4.43
C LYS A 143 7.55 6.80 -3.48
N CYS A 144 8.40 6.53 -2.50
CA CYS A 144 8.10 5.64 -1.38
C CYS A 144 7.93 6.48 -0.12
N THR A 145 7.24 5.93 0.88
CA THR A 145 7.09 6.60 2.18
C THR A 145 7.46 5.63 3.30
N LEU A 146 8.37 6.05 4.18
CA LEU A 146 8.67 5.38 5.42
C LEU A 146 7.75 5.91 6.53
N TYR A 147 6.88 5.07 7.08
CA TYR A 147 6.06 5.40 8.24
C TYR A 147 6.74 4.92 9.52
N PHE A 148 6.92 5.82 10.48
CA PHE A 148 7.42 5.52 11.81
C PHE A 148 6.26 5.17 12.75
N ASN A 149 6.37 4.05 13.48
CA ASN A 149 5.42 3.71 14.52
C ASN A 149 5.78 4.47 15.81
N PRO A 150 4.96 5.43 16.29
CA PRO A 150 5.25 6.17 17.51
C PRO A 150 5.18 5.29 18.77
N TRP A 151 4.50 4.14 18.70
CA TRP A 151 4.36 3.20 19.80
C TRP A 151 5.27 1.97 19.67
N ALA A 152 6.32 2.05 18.85
CA ALA A 152 7.26 0.95 18.68
C ALA A 152 7.94 0.57 20.00
N ALA A 153 8.04 -0.73 20.29
CA ALA A 153 8.82 -1.24 21.42
C ALA A 153 10.32 -0.96 21.24
N TYR A 154 10.78 -0.97 19.98
CA TYR A 154 12.14 -0.58 19.59
C TYR A 154 12.04 0.45 18.46
N PRO A 155 12.16 1.75 18.74
CA PRO A 155 12.01 2.80 17.72
C PRO A 155 13.04 2.70 16.61
N LEU A 156 12.65 3.10 15.39
CA LEU A 156 13.58 3.20 14.27
C LEU A 156 14.64 4.29 14.54
N PRO A 157 15.87 4.12 14.05
CA PRO A 157 16.91 5.12 14.18
C PRO A 157 16.59 6.36 13.34
N GLU A 158 16.88 7.54 13.91
CA GLU A 158 16.50 8.83 13.34
C GLU A 158 17.19 9.14 12.00
N ILE A 159 18.32 8.48 11.71
CA ILE A 159 18.98 8.56 10.41
C ILE A 159 18.04 8.21 9.24
N LEU A 160 17.05 7.34 9.47
CA LEU A 160 16.08 6.95 8.45
C LEU A 160 15.10 8.08 8.10
N ALA A 161 14.98 9.13 8.94
CA ALA A 161 14.17 10.32 8.63
C ALA A 161 14.77 11.19 7.52
N GLN A 162 15.98 10.88 7.02
CA GLN A 162 16.50 11.52 5.81
C GLN A 162 15.78 11.05 4.54
N LEU A 163 15.21 9.84 4.56
CA LEU A 163 14.36 9.29 3.51
C LEU A 163 12.96 9.92 3.57
N PRO A 164 12.19 9.88 2.47
CA PRO A 164 10.83 10.41 2.48
C PRO A 164 10.00 9.62 3.48
N HIS A 165 9.49 10.31 4.49
CA HIS A 165 8.87 9.67 5.64
C HIS A 165 7.61 10.38 6.11
N ALA A 166 6.92 9.70 7.02
CA ALA A 166 5.74 10.17 7.72
C ALA A 166 5.82 9.75 9.20
N LYS A 167 5.64 10.71 10.10
CA LYS A 167 5.59 10.52 11.56
C LYS A 167 4.26 11.03 12.09
N ALA A 168 3.57 10.24 12.89
CA ALA A 168 2.37 10.69 13.61
C ALA A 168 2.78 11.41 14.90
N ASN A 169 2.21 12.59 15.14
CA ASN A 169 2.32 13.28 16.43
C ASN A 169 1.27 12.75 17.43
N GLU A 170 1.26 13.31 18.65
CA GLU A 170 0.32 12.92 19.71
C GLU A 170 -1.16 13.14 19.33
N GLU A 171 -1.43 14.10 18.46
CA GLU A 171 -2.76 14.44 17.94
C GLU A 171 -3.13 13.64 16.68
N MET A 172 -2.35 12.62 16.31
CA MET A 172 -2.53 11.82 15.09
C MET A 172 -2.44 12.62 13.78
N THR A 173 -1.83 13.79 13.82
CA THR A 173 -1.44 14.56 12.63
C THR A 173 -0.12 14.03 12.08
N ILE A 174 -0.03 13.96 10.75
CA ILE A 174 1.14 13.40 10.06
C ILE A 174 2.09 14.49 9.62
N GLU A 175 3.29 14.48 10.19
CA GLU A 175 4.42 15.24 9.71
C GLU A 175 5.14 14.44 8.61
N ARG A 176 5.34 15.06 7.45
CA ARG A 176 6.08 14.47 6.34
C ARG A 176 7.39 15.22 6.13
N GLY A 177 8.45 14.47 5.87
CA GLY A 177 9.78 15.05 5.67
C GLY A 177 10.71 14.11 4.92
N GLY A 178 11.98 14.46 4.91
CA GLY A 178 13.03 13.75 4.20
C GLY A 178 13.15 14.19 2.74
N THR A 179 14.39 14.31 2.29
CA THR A 179 14.72 14.82 0.95
C THR A 179 15.52 13.81 0.13
N ILE A 180 16.15 12.82 0.79
CA ILE A 180 17.00 11.86 0.10
C ILE A 180 16.13 10.92 -0.70
N THR A 181 16.33 10.86 -2.00
CA THR A 181 15.54 9.98 -2.88
C THR A 181 16.11 8.57 -2.91
N PHE A 182 15.29 7.59 -3.30
CA PHE A 182 15.77 6.22 -3.51
C PHE A 182 16.85 6.16 -4.61
N ALA A 183 16.73 7.01 -5.65
CA ALA A 183 17.75 7.15 -6.69
C ALA A 183 19.11 7.58 -6.10
N GLU A 184 19.12 8.54 -5.17
CA GLU A 184 20.33 9.00 -4.50
C GLU A 184 20.96 7.92 -3.61
N VAL A 185 20.14 7.19 -2.84
CA VAL A 185 20.61 6.09 -1.97
C VAL A 185 21.28 5.00 -2.81
N PHE A 186 20.65 4.58 -3.91
CA PHE A 186 21.14 3.52 -4.77
C PHE A 186 22.09 4.01 -5.88
N LYS A 187 22.36 5.32 -5.93
CA LYS A 187 23.20 5.98 -6.94
C LYS A 187 22.77 5.65 -8.38
N VAL A 188 21.47 5.64 -8.62
CA VAL A 188 20.87 5.34 -9.94
C VAL A 188 20.54 6.65 -10.64
N SER A 189 20.73 6.71 -11.97
CA SER A 189 20.32 7.86 -12.77
C SER A 189 18.81 8.08 -12.68
N ASN A 190 18.38 9.35 -12.68
CA ASN A 190 16.97 9.70 -12.79
C ASN A 190 16.34 9.22 -14.11
N ASP A 191 17.17 9.01 -15.14
CA ASP A 191 16.76 8.51 -16.45
C ASP A 191 16.65 6.99 -16.51
N TRP A 192 16.93 6.29 -15.40
CA TRP A 192 16.85 4.83 -15.35
C TRP A 192 15.51 4.28 -15.87
N PRO A 193 15.53 3.14 -16.60
CA PRO A 193 16.71 2.34 -16.97
C PRO A 193 17.43 2.80 -18.26
N GLY A 194 16.96 3.88 -18.89
CA GLY A 194 17.48 4.43 -20.14
C GLY A 194 16.53 5.47 -20.73
#